data_AF-A0A357WX68-F1
#
_entry.id   AF-A0A357WX68-F1
#
_cell.length_a   1.000
_cell.length_b   1.000
_cell.length_c   1.000
_cell.angle_alpha   90.00
_cell.angle_beta   90.00
_cell.angle_gamma   90.00
#
_symmetry.space_group_name_H-M   'P 1'
#
loop_
_entity.id
_entity.type
_entity.pdbx_description
1 polymer ?
#
loop_
_entity_poly.entity_id
_entity_poly.type
_entity_poly.pdbx_seq_one_letter_code
_entity_poly.pdbx_strand_id
1 'polypeptide(L)'
;MSDGKKHALLSPSASHRWINCPPSARLTEFYTDTGSGYAQEGTLAHSVGEAKLKHRLGLAKKPSKCNDSEMDEGTDDYVTFV
;
A
#
# COMPACT_ATOMS: atom_id res chain seq x y z
N MET A 1 10.09 -0.28 16.99
CA MET A 1 8.90 -1.15 17.15
C MET A 1 8.37 -1.39 15.76
N SER A 2 8.33 -2.63 15.28
CA SER A 2 7.74 -2.97 13.98
C SER A 2 6.26 -2.60 14.01
N ASP A 3 5.71 -2.01 12.94
CA ASP A 3 4.35 -1.44 12.82
C ASP A 3 3.18 -2.44 13.02
N GLY A 4 3.40 -3.60 13.65
CA GLY A 4 2.38 -4.61 13.96
C GLY A 4 1.78 -5.32 12.73
N LYS A 5 2.00 -4.81 11.52
CA LYS A 5 1.60 -5.43 10.25
C LYS A 5 2.51 -6.61 9.95
N LYS A 6 1.97 -7.82 10.11
CA LYS A 6 2.62 -9.05 9.65
C LYS A 6 2.55 -9.11 8.12
N HIS A 7 3.67 -8.91 7.46
CA HIS A 7 3.78 -9.18 6.02
C HIS A 7 3.82 -10.70 5.77
N ALA A 8 3.24 -11.13 4.66
CA ALA A 8 3.44 -12.49 4.19
C ALA A 8 4.92 -12.72 3.87
N LEU A 9 5.45 -13.91 4.16
CA LEU A 9 6.86 -14.26 3.89
C LEU A 9 7.25 -13.99 2.43
N LEU A 10 6.35 -14.33 1.51
CA LEU A 10 6.48 -14.09 0.07
C LEU A 10 5.53 -12.98 -0.38
N SER A 11 5.61 -11.81 0.26
CA SER A 11 4.76 -10.68 -0.11
C SER A 11 5.01 -10.25 -1.57
N PRO A 12 3.98 -9.77 -2.28
CA PRO A 12 4.15 -9.27 -3.65
C PRO A 12 5.17 -8.12 -3.76
N SER A 13 5.22 -7.23 -2.77
CA SER A 13 6.20 -6.14 -2.72
C SER A 13 7.66 -6.62 -2.56
N ALA A 14 7.86 -7.83 -2.01
CA ALA A 14 9.17 -8.46 -1.90
C ALA A 14 9.49 -9.43 -3.05
N SER A 15 8.63 -9.52 -4.08
CA SER A 15 8.74 -10.49 -5.19
C SER A 15 10.08 -10.49 -5.88
N HIS A 16 10.62 -9.31 -6.16
CA HIS A 16 11.94 -9.20 -6.75
C HIS A 16 13.02 -9.93 -5.93
N ARG A 17 12.96 -9.91 -4.60
CA ARG A 17 13.96 -10.58 -3.75
C ARG A 17 13.79 -12.09 -3.75
N TRP A 18 12.58 -12.58 -3.50
CA TRP A 18 12.37 -14.03 -3.33
C TRP A 18 12.29 -14.79 -4.66
N ILE A 19 11.98 -14.13 -5.78
CA ILE A 19 12.11 -14.73 -7.12
C ILE A 19 13.59 -14.98 -7.45
N ASN A 20 14.47 -14.02 -7.14
CA ASN A 20 15.89 -14.12 -7.46
C ASN A 20 16.71 -14.88 -6.41
N CYS A 21 16.31 -14.80 -5.14
CA CYS A 21 16.97 -15.47 -4.02
C CYS A 21 15.93 -15.92 -2.98
N PRO A 22 15.25 -17.07 -3.17
CA PRO A 22 14.23 -17.54 -2.24
C PRO A 22 14.68 -17.62 -0.76
N PRO A 23 15.91 -18.07 -0.44
CA PRO A 23 16.38 -18.09 0.95
C PRO A 23 16.50 -16.70 1.60
N SER A 24 16.67 -15.63 0.80
CA SER A 24 16.77 -14.27 1.34
C SER A 24 15.50 -13.82 2.05
N ALA A 25 14.32 -14.32 1.66
CA ALA A 25 13.06 -13.98 2.33
C ALA A 25 13.10 -14.36 3.81
N ARG A 26 13.57 -15.58 4.12
CA ARG A 26 13.73 -16.08 5.49
C ARG A 26 14.77 -15.29 6.26
N LEU A 27 15.88 -14.94 5.62
CA LEU A 27 16.91 -14.10 6.25
C LEU A 27 16.34 -12.74 6.68
N THR A 28 15.41 -12.18 5.89
CA THR A 28 14.82 -10.87 6.21
C THR A 28 13.83 -10.87 7.38
N GLU A 29 13.34 -12.04 7.82
CA GLU A 29 12.41 -12.12 8.97
C GLU A 29 13.01 -11.61 10.28
N PHE A 30 14.35 -11.61 10.39
CA PHE A 30 15.07 -11.17 11.58
C PHE A 30 15.48 -9.70 11.54
N TYR A 31 15.27 -9.01 10.43
CA TYR A 31 15.55 -7.58 10.33
C TYR A 31 14.33 -6.75 10.72
N THR A 32 14.58 -5.62 11.36
CA THR A 32 13.53 -4.64 11.64
C THR A 32 12.97 -4.13 10.34
N ASP A 33 11.65 -4.19 10.18
CA ASP A 33 10.98 -3.54 9.06
C ASP A 33 11.01 -2.03 9.27
N THR A 34 11.83 -1.36 8.47
CA THR A 34 11.94 0.10 8.43
C THR A 34 11.28 0.60 7.16
N GLY A 35 10.10 1.18 7.30
CA GLY A 35 9.42 1.85 6.19
C GLY A 35 10.22 3.04 5.66
N SER A 36 10.08 3.32 4.37
CA SER A 36 10.57 4.53 3.73
C SER A 36 9.44 5.56 3.56
N GLY A 37 9.79 6.80 3.20
CA GLY A 37 8.78 7.81 2.82
C GLY A 37 7.87 7.30 1.70
N TYR A 38 8.45 6.64 0.69
CA TYR A 38 7.71 6.02 -0.41
C TYR A 38 6.76 4.90 0.06
N ALA A 39 7.16 4.10 1.06
CA ALA A 39 6.28 3.07 1.61
C ALA A 39 5.08 3.68 2.36
N GLN A 40 5.30 4.80 3.06
CA GLN A 40 4.24 5.55 3.74
C GLN A 40 3.30 6.22 2.72
N GLU A 41 3.85 6.85 1.69
CA GLU A 41 3.11 7.46 0.59
C GLU A 41 2.22 6.45 -0.15
N GLY A 42 2.77 5.27 -0.51
CA GLY A 42 1.99 4.20 -1.11
C GLY A 42 0.89 3.65 -0.19
N THR A 43 1.14 3.59 1.12
CA THR A 43 0.11 3.22 2.11
C THR A 43 -1.03 4.24 2.14
N LEU A 44 -0.70 5.54 2.07
CA LEU A 44 -1.69 6.61 2.00
C LEU A 44 -2.50 6.53 0.71
N ALA A 45 -1.84 6.37 -0.44
CA ALA A 45 -2.49 6.27 -1.75
C ALA A 45 -3.50 5.12 -1.79
N HIS A 46 -3.11 3.93 -1.30
CA HIS A 46 -4.04 2.79 -1.18
C HIS A 46 -5.23 3.11 -0.26
N SER A 47 -5.00 3.76 0.88
CA SER A 47 -6.07 4.13 1.81
C SER A 47 -7.05 5.14 1.20
N VAL A 48 -6.56 6.13 0.45
CA VAL A 48 -7.38 7.12 -0.25
C VAL A 48 -8.19 6.45 -1.36
N GLY A 49 -7.54 5.63 -2.20
CA GLY A 49 -8.21 4.88 -3.26
C GLY A 49 -9.30 3.94 -2.74
N GLU A 50 -9.03 3.21 -1.65
CA GLU A 50 -10.01 2.34 -1.00
C GLU A 50 -11.22 3.15 -0.50
N ALA A 51 -11.00 4.29 0.15
CA ALA A 51 -12.07 5.14 0.67
C ALA A 51 -12.94 5.69 -0.46
N LYS A 52 -12.32 6.14 -1.56
CA LYS A 52 -13.03 6.63 -2.76
C LYS A 52 -13.82 5.51 -3.43
N LEU A 53 -13.24 4.32 -3.57
CA LEU A 53 -13.92 3.16 -4.17
C LEU A 53 -15.11 2.71 -3.32
N LYS A 54 -14.95 2.62 -1.99
CA LYS A 54 -16.05 2.31 -1.07
C LYS A 54 -17.18 3.34 -1.18
N HIS A 55 -16.86 4.62 -1.35
CA HIS A 55 -17.86 5.64 -1.60
C HIS A 55 -18.57 5.44 -2.95
N ARG A 56 -17.84 5.18 -4.03
CA ARG A 56 -18.40 4.89 -5.37
C ARG A 56 -19.34 3.69 -5.34
N LEU A 57 -19.03 2.67 -4.54
CA LEU A 57 -19.84 1.46 -4.36
C LEU A 57 -21.01 1.64 -3.37
N GLY A 58 -21.20 2.83 -2.80
CA GLY A 58 -22.26 3.10 -1.82
C GLY A 58 -22.04 2.45 -0.44
N LEU A 59 -20.82 1.97 -0.16
CA LEU A 59 -20.45 1.30 1.08
C LEU A 59 -19.92 2.27 2.15
N ALA A 60 -19.56 3.49 1.76
CA ALA A 60 -19.03 4.51 2.66
C ALA A 60 -19.48 5.93 2.28
N LYS A 61 -19.33 6.85 3.24
CA LYS A 61 -19.51 8.29 3.02
C LYS A 61 -18.41 8.83 2.09
N LYS A 62 -18.68 9.99 1.48
CA LYS A 62 -17.70 10.69 0.65
C LYS A 62 -16.42 10.97 1.45
N PRO A 63 -15.25 10.51 0.98
CA PRO A 63 -13.99 10.84 1.64
C PRO A 63 -13.63 12.31 1.45
N SER A 64 -12.80 12.83 2.35
CA SER A 64 -12.15 14.14 2.16
C SER A 64 -11.14 14.09 1.01
N LYS A 65 -10.88 15.25 0.40
CA LYS A 65 -9.84 15.40 -0.62
C LYS A 65 -8.46 15.05 -0.04
N CYS A 66 -7.62 14.33 -0.79
CA CYS A 66 -6.22 14.17 -0.39
C CYS A 66 -5.48 15.51 -0.53
N ASN A 67 -4.53 15.78 0.38
CA ASN A 67 -3.75 17.02 0.34
C ASN A 67 -2.73 17.04 -0.80
N ASP A 68 -2.26 15.86 -1.20
CA ASP A 68 -1.43 15.69 -2.38
C ASP A 68 -2.32 15.62 -3.62
N SER A 69 -2.19 16.61 -4.51
CA SER A 69 -3.05 16.72 -5.69
C SER A 69 -2.82 15.62 -6.71
N GLU A 70 -1.58 15.19 -6.90
CA GLU A 70 -1.25 14.14 -7.87
C GLU A 70 -1.79 12.79 -7.39
N MET A 71 -1.65 12.49 -6.10
CA MET A 71 -2.25 11.32 -5.49
C MET A 71 -3.79 11.35 -5.52
N ASP A 72 -4.39 12.52 -5.29
CA ASP A 72 -5.84 12.68 -5.34
C ASP A 72 -6.37 12.38 -6.76
N GLU A 73 -5.76 12.98 -7.78
CA GLU A 73 -6.11 12.75 -9.18
C GLU A 73 -5.87 11.30 -9.60
N GLY A 74 -4.69 10.73 -9.30
CA GLY A 74 -4.37 9.34 -9.65
C GLY A 74 -5.30 8.32 -8.99
N THR A 75 -5.76 8.60 -7.76
CA THR A 75 -6.76 7.74 -7.09
C THR A 75 -8.17 7.94 -7.64
N ASP A 76 -8.53 9.12 -8.15
CA ASP A 76 -9.80 9.35 -8.86
C ASP A 76 -9.84 8.61 -10.21
N ASP A 77 -8.73 8.64 -10.96
CA ASP A 77 -8.56 7.92 -12.21
C ASP A 77 -8.67 6.41 -12.00
N TYR A 78 -7.97 5.88 -10.99
CA TYR A 78 -8.08 4.46 -10.61
C TYR A 78 -9.52 4.09 -10.27
N VAL A 79 -10.17 4.90 -9.44
CA VAL A 79 -11.56 4.65 -9.05
C VAL A 79 -12.45 4.65 -10.26
N THR A 80 -12.25 5.53 -11.25
CA THR A 80 -13.03 5.64 -12.50
C THR A 80 -12.84 4.44 -13.42
N PHE A 81 -11.62 3.89 -13.50
CA PHE A 81 -11.29 2.71 -14.28
C PHE A 81 -12.00 1.44 -13.79
N VAL A 82 -12.05 1.25 -12.47
CA VAL A 82 -12.68 0.08 -11.81
C VAL A 82 -14.21 0.17 -11.86
#